data_AF-A0A2D8FN92-F1
#
_entry.id   AF-A0A2D8FN92-F1
#
_cell.length_a   1.000
_cell.length_b   1.000
_cell.length_c   1.000
_cell.angle_alpha   90.00
_cell.angle_beta   90.00
_cell.angle_gamma   90.00
#
_symmetry.space_group_name_H-M   'P 1'
#
loop_
_entity.id
_entity.type
_entity.pdbx_description
1 polymer ?
#
loop_
_entity_poly.entity_id
_entity_poly.type
_entity_poly.pdbx_seq_one_letter_code
_entity_poly.pdbx_strand_id
1 'polypeptide(L)'
;MSFRRFIAVGAVAAAVSMAGAALAQTSAQKAMIDQAKAAGVVGEQADGYLGFRTSSADADLRAAVEATNAGRRAAYARSAAEAGATPDVAGARMFQSQLLPRIPAGQWYRNAQGQWVQR
;
A
#
# COMPACT_ATOMS: atom_id res chain seq x y z
N MET A 1 40.75 10.86 -35.86
CA MET A 1 40.82 9.96 -34.68
C MET A 1 40.57 10.83 -33.45
N SER A 2 39.58 10.66 -32.57
CA SER A 2 38.69 9.55 -32.25
C SER A 2 37.44 10.13 -31.56
N PHE A 3 36.24 9.78 -32.02
CA PHE A 3 34.97 10.00 -31.32
C PHE A 3 34.79 8.96 -30.20
N ARG A 4 34.44 9.38 -28.97
CA ARG A 4 33.86 8.52 -27.92
C ARG A 4 32.87 9.36 -27.10
N ARG A 5 31.60 9.44 -27.54
CA ARG A 5 30.42 8.65 -27.08
C ARG A 5 29.96 8.98 -25.67
N PHE A 6 28.82 9.68 -25.62
CA PHE A 6 27.87 9.75 -24.51
C PHE A 6 27.51 8.37 -23.96
N ILE A 7 27.43 8.21 -22.63
CA ILE A 7 26.49 7.29 -21.97
C ILE A 7 26.00 7.98 -20.69
N ALA A 8 24.69 8.25 -20.68
CA ALA A 8 23.92 8.68 -19.54
C ALA A 8 23.95 7.59 -18.45
N VAL A 9 24.22 7.98 -17.21
CA VAL A 9 24.06 7.09 -16.06
C VAL A 9 22.55 6.90 -15.85
N GLY A 10 22.08 5.71 -16.21
CA GLY A 10 20.68 5.35 -16.27
C GLY A 10 20.01 5.40 -14.91
N ALA A 11 18.89 6.13 -14.85
CA ALA A 11 17.87 5.97 -13.84
C ALA A 11 17.26 4.56 -13.97
N VAL A 12 17.67 3.64 -13.10
CA VAL A 12 16.87 2.44 -12.84
C VAL A 12 15.91 2.77 -11.71
N ALA A 13 14.90 3.58 -12.04
CA ALA A 13 13.65 3.53 -11.30
C ALA A 13 13.04 2.16 -11.62
N ALA A 14 13.35 1.16 -10.79
CA ALA A 14 12.61 -0.08 -10.77
C ALA A 14 11.19 0.27 -10.32
N ALA A 15 10.36 0.66 -11.29
CA ALA A 15 8.93 0.66 -11.15
C ALA A 15 8.55 -0.81 -10.93
N VAL A 16 8.47 -1.19 -9.66
CA VAL A 16 7.82 -2.43 -9.24
C VAL A 16 6.37 -2.27 -9.67
N SER A 17 6.10 -2.75 -10.88
CA SER A 17 4.78 -2.80 -11.47
C SER A 17 3.92 -3.62 -10.52
N MET A 18 2.88 -2.97 -10.00
CA MET A 18 1.83 -3.53 -9.13
C MET A 18 1.05 -4.70 -9.76
N ALA A 19 1.54 -5.30 -10.85
CA ALA A 19 0.87 -6.31 -11.64
C ALA A 19 0.79 -7.69 -10.96
N GLY A 20 1.53 -7.90 -9.87
CA GLY A 20 1.61 -9.21 -9.20
C GLY A 20 0.50 -9.53 -8.19
N ALA A 21 -0.43 -8.60 -7.91
CA ALA A 21 -1.48 -8.78 -6.89
C ALA A 21 -2.91 -8.46 -7.42
N ALA A 22 -3.10 -8.41 -8.74
CA ALA A 22 -4.38 -8.05 -9.36
C ALA A 22 -5.41 -9.21 -9.43
N LEU A 23 -5.21 -10.31 -8.71
CA LEU A 23 -6.06 -11.51 -8.83
C LEU A 23 -7.18 -11.64 -7.78
N ALA A 24 -7.42 -10.66 -6.89
CA ALA A 24 -8.40 -10.87 -5.81
C ALA A 24 -9.28 -9.68 -5.41
N GLN A 25 -9.09 -8.49 -5.95
CA GLN A 25 -9.92 -7.33 -5.57
C GLN A 25 -10.77 -6.87 -6.75
N THR A 26 -12.10 -7.02 -6.64
CA THR A 26 -13.02 -6.51 -7.66
C THR A 26 -13.03 -4.98 -7.65
N SER A 27 -13.42 -4.36 -8.77
CA SER A 27 -13.62 -2.90 -8.84
C SER A 27 -14.62 -2.41 -7.79
N ALA A 28 -15.64 -3.22 -7.49
CA ALA A 28 -16.62 -2.94 -6.44
C ALA A 28 -15.98 -2.92 -5.04
N GLN A 29 -15.18 -3.94 -4.69
CA GLN A 29 -14.46 -3.97 -3.40
C GLN A 29 -13.50 -2.78 -3.25
N LYS A 30 -12.83 -2.38 -4.34
CA LYS A 30 -11.99 -1.18 -4.34
C LYS A 30 -12.80 0.08 -4.06
N ALA A 31 -13.90 0.30 -4.79
CA ALA A 31 -14.76 1.47 -4.60
C ALA A 31 -15.31 1.53 -3.17
N MET A 32 -15.72 0.39 -2.61
CA MET A 32 -16.20 0.28 -1.23
C MET A 32 -15.13 0.69 -0.20
N ILE A 33 -13.88 0.22 -0.35
CA ILE A 33 -12.76 0.63 0.51
C ILE A 33 -12.47 2.13 0.35
N ASP A 34 -12.45 2.64 -0.88
CA ASP A 34 -12.18 4.06 -1.13
C ASP A 34 -13.23 4.97 -0.47
N GLN A 35 -14.51 4.57 -0.54
CA GLN A 35 -15.61 5.25 0.17
C GLN A 35 -15.44 5.16 1.69
N ALA A 36 -15.11 3.98 2.23
CA ALA A 36 -14.87 3.81 3.66
C ALA A 36 -13.67 4.64 4.16
N LYS A 37 -12.63 4.81 3.33
CA LYS A 37 -11.50 5.71 3.61
C LYS A 37 -11.90 7.17 3.60
N ALA A 38 -12.73 7.59 2.64
CA ALA A 38 -13.27 8.94 2.59
C ALA A 38 -14.17 9.26 3.80
N ALA A 39 -14.97 8.29 4.25
CA ALA A 39 -15.76 8.38 5.47
C ALA A 39 -14.94 8.26 6.77
N GLY A 40 -13.65 7.90 6.66
CA GLY A 40 -12.75 7.68 7.77
C GLY A 40 -13.01 6.40 8.58
N VAL A 41 -13.89 5.51 8.13
CA VAL A 41 -14.14 4.22 8.77
C VAL A 41 -12.90 3.31 8.66
N VAL A 42 -12.24 3.36 7.51
CA VAL A 42 -11.00 2.62 7.22
C VAL A 42 -9.87 3.63 6.98
N GLY A 43 -8.63 3.25 7.28
CA GLY A 43 -7.45 4.03 6.94
C GLY A 43 -6.24 3.14 6.65
N GLU A 44 -5.18 3.75 6.10
CA GLU A 44 -3.90 3.07 5.92
C GLU A 44 -3.16 2.96 7.26
N GLN A 45 -2.29 1.98 7.42
CA GLN A 45 -1.49 1.78 8.63
C GLN A 45 0.00 1.84 8.28
N ALA A 46 0.83 2.27 9.23
CA ALA A 46 2.27 2.44 9.06
C ALA A 46 3.03 1.15 8.72
N ASP A 47 2.41 -0.01 8.93
CA ASP A 47 2.89 -1.33 8.54
C ASP A 47 2.56 -1.71 7.08
N GLY A 48 1.87 -0.83 6.35
CA GLY A 48 1.46 -1.05 4.97
C GLY A 48 0.08 -1.69 4.80
N TYR A 49 -0.69 -1.96 5.85
CA TYR A 49 -2.03 -2.57 5.73
C TYR A 49 -3.16 -1.55 5.85
N LEU A 50 -4.39 -1.98 5.53
CA LEU A 50 -5.62 -1.27 5.87
C LEU A 50 -6.06 -1.64 7.28
N GLY A 51 -6.62 -0.68 8.02
CA GLY A 51 -7.19 -0.89 9.35
C GLY A 51 -8.53 -0.19 9.52
N PHE A 52 -9.41 -0.76 10.35
CA PHE A 52 -10.65 -0.13 10.77
C PHE A 52 -10.35 0.88 11.89
N ARG A 53 -10.60 2.16 11.64
CA ARG A 53 -10.54 3.21 12.66
C ARG A 53 -11.77 3.18 13.55
N THR A 54 -12.93 2.93 12.94
CA THR A 54 -14.21 2.74 13.65
C THR A 54 -14.73 1.33 13.39
N SER A 55 -15.41 0.75 14.37
CA SER A 55 -16.06 -0.55 14.19
C SER A 55 -17.05 -0.50 13.02
N SER A 56 -17.01 -1.51 12.14
CA SER A 56 -17.99 -1.71 11.08
C SER A 56 -18.65 -3.08 11.23
N ALA A 57 -19.98 -3.11 11.13
CA ALA A 57 -20.79 -4.33 11.04
C ALA A 57 -21.01 -4.78 9.59
N ASP A 58 -20.56 -4.00 8.61
CA ASP A 58 -20.65 -4.33 7.19
C ASP A 58 -19.69 -5.49 6.85
N ALA A 59 -20.26 -6.66 6.59
CA ALA A 59 -19.52 -7.88 6.29
C ALA A 59 -18.76 -7.79 4.95
N ASP A 60 -19.32 -7.11 3.95
CA ASP A 60 -18.70 -6.98 2.64
C ASP A 60 -17.49 -6.06 2.70
N LEU A 61 -17.58 -4.97 3.46
CA LEU A 61 -16.44 -4.08 3.70
C LEU A 61 -15.32 -4.81 4.44
N ARG A 62 -15.66 -5.62 5.45
CA ARG A 62 -14.67 -6.44 6.16
C ARG A 62 -13.99 -7.43 5.24
N ALA A 63 -14.75 -8.15 4.41
CA ALA A 63 -14.22 -9.08 3.43
C ALA A 63 -13.32 -8.37 2.40
N ALA A 64 -13.70 -7.18 1.94
CA ALA A 64 -12.90 -6.37 1.02
C ALA A 64 -11.55 -5.95 1.65
N VAL A 65 -11.57 -5.46 2.89
CA VAL A 65 -10.35 -5.08 3.63
C VAL A 65 -9.44 -6.28 3.84
N GLU A 66 -10.00 -7.43 4.21
CA GLU A 66 -9.25 -8.66 4.42
C GLU A 66 -8.63 -9.20 3.13
N ALA A 67 -9.38 -9.24 2.03
CA ALA A 67 -8.88 -9.63 0.72
C ALA A 67 -7.72 -8.72 0.27
N THR A 68 -7.87 -7.40 0.47
CA THR A 68 -6.81 -6.42 0.15
C THR A 68 -5.55 -6.66 0.99
N ASN A 69 -5.72 -6.86 2.30
CA ASN A 69 -4.61 -7.12 3.21
C ASN A 69 -3.93 -8.47 2.92
N ALA A 70 -4.67 -9.50 2.52
CA ALA A 70 -4.11 -10.77 2.06
C ALA A 70 -3.25 -10.60 0.81
N GLY A 71 -3.74 -9.83 -0.18
CA GLY A 71 -2.96 -9.48 -1.37
C GLY A 71 -1.68 -8.71 -1.04
N ARG A 72 -1.77 -7.70 -0.16
CA ARG A 72 -0.61 -6.93 0.33
C ARG A 72 0.39 -7.83 1.04
N ARG A 73 -0.07 -8.76 1.89
CA ARG A 73 0.80 -9.71 2.60
C ARG A 73 1.61 -10.57 1.62
N ALA A 74 0.97 -11.12 0.59
CA ALA A 74 1.65 -11.89 -0.44
C ALA A 74 2.68 -11.04 -1.21
N ALA A 75 2.32 -9.80 -1.54
CA ALA A 75 3.21 -8.87 -2.23
C ALA A 75 4.43 -8.48 -1.38
N TYR A 76 4.21 -8.20 -0.09
CA TYR A 76 5.28 -7.85 0.84
C TYR A 76 6.19 -9.03 1.12
N ALA A 77 5.66 -10.25 1.24
CA ALA A 77 6.47 -11.46 1.37
C ALA A 77 7.38 -11.66 0.15
N ARG A 78 6.84 -11.50 -1.06
CA ARG A 78 7.62 -11.60 -2.30
C ARG A 78 8.71 -10.53 -2.37
N SER A 79 8.34 -9.26 -2.20
CA SER A 79 9.27 -8.13 -2.27
C SER A 79 10.35 -8.21 -1.20
N ALA A 80 10.00 -8.68 0.00
CA ALA A 80 10.94 -8.90 1.09
C ALA A 80 11.98 -9.99 0.74
N ALA A 81 11.52 -11.12 0.20
CA ALA A 81 12.40 -12.21 -0.23
C ALA A 81 13.41 -11.76 -1.31
N GLU A 82 12.94 -10.99 -2.30
CA GLU A 82 13.79 -10.43 -3.36
C GLU A 82 14.82 -9.42 -2.83
N ALA A 83 14.46 -8.65 -1.81
CA ALA A 83 15.29 -7.59 -1.24
C ALA A 83 16.16 -8.04 -0.04
N GLY A 84 16.09 -9.31 0.37
CA GLY A 84 16.77 -9.80 1.58
C GLY A 84 16.28 -9.13 2.88
N ALA A 85 14.98 -8.80 2.95
CA ALA A 85 14.34 -8.14 4.08
C ALA A 85 13.21 -8.99 4.68
N THR A 86 12.56 -8.49 5.73
CA THR A 86 11.34 -9.10 6.28
C THR A 86 10.08 -8.50 5.62
N PRO A 87 8.95 -9.23 5.59
CA PRO A 87 7.68 -8.71 5.09
C PRO A 87 7.25 -7.42 5.80
N ASP A 88 7.50 -7.31 7.10
CA ASP A 88 7.17 -6.11 7.89
C ASP A 88 7.96 -4.88 7.42
N VAL A 89 9.26 -5.06 7.10
CA VAL A 89 10.08 -3.99 6.53
C VAL A 89 9.58 -3.60 5.14
N ALA A 90 9.18 -4.56 4.32
CA ALA A 90 8.61 -4.28 3.00
C ALA A 90 7.28 -3.50 3.11
N GLY A 91 6.40 -3.88 4.03
CA GLY A 91 5.14 -3.18 4.31
C GLY A 91 5.35 -1.75 4.80
N ALA A 92 6.22 -1.54 5.78
CA ALA A 92 6.56 -0.21 6.27
C ALA A 92 7.19 0.69 5.19
N ARG A 93 8.06 0.13 4.34
CA ARG A 93 8.62 0.85 3.19
C ARG A 93 7.55 1.21 2.17
N MET A 94 6.62 0.29 1.87
CA MET A 94 5.48 0.55 0.99
C MET A 94 4.62 1.68 1.54
N PHE A 95 4.34 1.68 2.84
CA PHE A 95 3.60 2.75 3.48
C PHE A 95 4.27 4.12 3.27
N GLN A 96 5.54 4.24 3.64
CA GLN A 96 6.27 5.52 3.55
C GLN A 96 6.44 6.02 2.11
N SER A 97 6.79 5.12 1.19
CA SER A 97 7.15 5.53 -0.18
C SER A 97 5.96 5.67 -1.13
N GLN A 98 4.86 4.95 -0.87
CA GLN A 98 3.75 4.87 -1.83
C GLN A 98 2.38 5.18 -1.21
N LEU A 99 2.07 4.67 -0.02
CA LEU A 99 0.72 4.85 0.55
C LEU A 99 0.55 6.25 1.16
N LEU A 100 1.41 6.62 2.10
CA LEU A 100 1.34 7.88 2.85
C LEU A 100 1.28 9.13 1.95
N PRO A 101 2.12 9.28 0.90
CA PRO A 101 2.05 10.46 0.02
C PRO A 101 0.73 10.57 -0.75
N ARG A 102 0.01 9.46 -0.92
CA ARG A 102 -1.23 9.36 -1.70
C ARG A 102 -2.51 9.42 -0.88
N ILE A 103 -2.44 9.41 0.45
CA ILE A 103 -3.62 9.53 1.31
C ILE A 103 -4.21 10.93 1.11
N PRO A 104 -5.42 11.17 0.62
CA PRO A 104 -5.94 12.54 0.46
C PRO A 104 -6.07 13.29 1.79
N ALA A 105 -6.05 14.63 1.75
CA ALA A 105 -6.37 15.45 2.92
C ALA A 105 -7.76 15.08 3.47
N GLY A 106 -7.90 15.06 4.79
CA GLY A 106 -9.13 14.65 5.47
C GLY A 106 -9.30 13.13 5.66
N GLN A 107 -8.51 12.30 4.98
CA GLN A 107 -8.47 10.86 5.25
C GLN A 107 -7.50 10.52 6.39
N TRP A 108 -7.65 9.30 6.93
CA TRP A 108 -6.97 8.86 8.14
C TRP A 108 -5.91 7.79 7.86
N TYR A 109 -4.86 7.80 8.67
CA TYR A 109 -3.90 6.72 8.75
C TYR A 109 -3.47 6.45 10.19
N ARG A 110 -3.02 5.24 10.49
CA ARG A 110 -2.46 4.87 11.79
C ARG A 110 -0.95 4.99 11.73
N ASN A 111 -0.36 5.88 12.53
CA ASN A 111 1.08 6.08 12.58
C ASN A 111 1.79 4.89 13.27
N ALA A 112 3.13 4.90 13.27
CA ALA A 112 3.94 3.84 13.88
C ALA A 112 3.78 3.75 15.40
N GLN A 113 3.30 4.82 16.05
CA GLN A 113 2.95 4.87 17.47
C GLN A 113 1.55 4.29 17.74
N GLY A 114 0.84 3.82 16.71
CA GLY A 114 -0.48 3.23 16.83
C GLY A 114 -1.62 4.24 16.95
N GLN A 115 -1.36 5.52 16.72
CA GLN A 115 -2.35 6.60 16.80
C GLN A 115 -2.95 6.86 15.41
N TRP A 116 -4.27 7.10 15.38
CA TRP A 116 -4.94 7.56 14.17
C TRP A 116 -4.68 9.06 13.97
N VAL A 117 -4.16 9.41 12.80
CA VAL A 117 -3.83 10.76 12.38
C VAL A 117 -4.60 11.08 11.10
N GLN A 118 -5.16 12.28 11.03
CA GLN A 118 -5.77 12.80 9.82
C GLN A 118 -4.72 13.53 8.99
N ARG A 119 -4.71 13.31 7.68
CA ARG A 119 -3.82 14.05 6.76
C ARG A 119 -4.35 15.44 6.46
#